data_AF-J0D657-F1
#
_entry.id   AF-J0D657-F1
#
_cell.length_a   1.000
_cell.length_b   1.000
_cell.length_c   1.000
_cell.angle_alpha   90.00
_cell.angle_beta   90.00
_cell.angle_gamma   90.00
#
_symmetry.space_group_name_H-M   'P 1'
#
loop_
_entity.id
_entity.type
_entity.pdbx_description
1 polymer ?
#
loop_
_entity_poly.entity_id
_entity_poly.type
_entity_poly.pdbx_seq_one_letter_code
_entity_poly.pdbx_strand_id
1 'polypeptide(L)'
;MSATRQTGISSSFSGARAGIDLAQVNAREAARLMSEEHKMLSYRPPAGSLAAQAQAAAAKHPDAPGAVGGDMRELRRLAQDDVARIQAERGSGNRTGNRKGRSVGVQTGNQGAEVGVAGVASSAAVSKIQSVEHKALGYRPPKDSLAADAQRAAVKNPDADGNVDATVLAGVTVQDVERIVGEHAKA
;
A
#
# COMPACT_ATOMS: atom_id res chain seq x y z
N MET A 1 31.73 -44.82 29.55
CA MET A 1 30.28 -45.06 29.39
C MET A 1 29.56 -43.73 29.52
N SER A 2 28.86 -43.33 28.46
CA SER A 2 27.70 -42.42 28.46
C SER A 2 27.94 -40.94 28.84
N ALA A 3 27.43 -39.94 28.15
CA ALA A 3 26.80 -39.83 26.83
C ALA A 3 26.76 -38.33 26.49
N THR A 4 27.23 -37.98 25.30
CA THR A 4 26.89 -36.74 24.60
C THR A 4 25.38 -36.66 24.39
N ARG A 5 24.71 -35.63 24.90
CA ARG A 5 23.43 -35.06 24.39
C ARG A 5 23.38 -33.60 24.83
N GLN A 6 23.97 -32.66 24.09
CA GLN A 6 23.32 -31.94 22.98
C GLN A 6 21.84 -31.68 23.25
N THR A 7 21.54 -30.65 24.03
CA THR A 7 20.24 -29.97 23.99
C THR A 7 20.38 -28.74 23.10
N GLY A 8 19.76 -28.86 21.94
CA GLY A 8 19.77 -27.85 20.89
C GLY A 8 19.16 -26.53 21.36
N ILE A 9 19.97 -25.49 21.24
CA ILE A 9 19.54 -24.11 21.01
C ILE A 9 18.95 -24.07 19.60
N SER A 10 17.76 -24.64 19.40
CA SER A 10 17.03 -24.61 18.14
C SER A 10 16.02 -23.46 18.15
N SER A 11 16.53 -22.28 17.77
CA SER A 11 15.84 -21.29 16.92
C SER A 11 14.39 -20.91 17.26
N SER A 12 14.13 -20.40 18.46
CA SER A 12 12.85 -19.74 18.82
C SER A 12 12.71 -18.30 18.28
N PHE A 13 13.36 -17.96 17.16
CA PHE A 13 13.56 -16.57 16.77
C PHE A 13 12.60 -16.03 15.70
N SER A 14 11.49 -16.71 15.38
CA SER A 14 10.51 -16.16 14.42
C SER A 14 9.03 -16.31 14.81
N GLY A 15 8.71 -16.65 16.07
CA GLY A 15 7.32 -16.69 16.60
C GLY A 15 7.02 -15.70 17.74
N ALA A 16 8.04 -15.04 18.29
CA ALA A 16 7.90 -14.18 19.47
C ALA A 16 7.09 -12.88 19.25
N ARG A 17 6.73 -12.55 18.01
CA ARG A 17 6.01 -11.30 17.66
C ARG A 17 4.51 -11.35 17.98
N ALA A 18 3.93 -12.54 18.13
CA ALA A 18 2.50 -12.72 18.36
C ALA A 18 2.18 -13.88 19.31
N GLY A 19 3.13 -14.35 20.13
CA GLY A 19 2.88 -15.40 21.11
C GLY A 19 2.50 -16.79 20.55
N ILE A 20 2.60 -16.99 19.23
CA ILE A 20 2.28 -18.25 18.54
C ILE A 20 3.51 -18.83 17.88
N ASP A 21 3.68 -20.15 17.99
CA ASP A 21 4.77 -20.86 17.33
C ASP A 21 4.45 -21.05 15.84
N LEU A 22 4.89 -20.10 15.02
CA LEU A 22 4.70 -20.15 13.57
C LEU A 22 5.31 -21.40 12.93
N ALA A 23 6.32 -22.03 13.54
CA ALA A 23 6.91 -23.25 13.01
C ALA A 23 5.97 -24.46 13.12
N GLN A 24 4.99 -24.40 14.00
CA GLN A 24 3.99 -25.46 14.23
C GLN A 24 2.64 -25.14 13.59
N VAL A 25 2.50 -23.99 12.94
CA VAL A 25 1.22 -23.57 12.34
C VAL A 25 0.92 -24.44 11.11
N ASN A 26 -0.33 -24.91 11.02
CA ASN A 26 -0.78 -25.69 9.87
C ASN A 26 -1.58 -24.81 8.88
N ALA A 27 -1.84 -25.35 7.68
CA ALA A 27 -2.55 -24.62 6.63
C ALA A 27 -3.97 -24.17 7.03
N ARG A 28 -4.65 -24.93 7.91
CA ARG A 28 -6.01 -24.59 8.38
C ARG A 28 -5.98 -23.40 9.34
N GLU A 29 -5.05 -23.39 10.28
CA GLU A 29 -4.87 -22.28 11.23
C GLU A 29 -4.42 -21.01 10.52
N ALA A 30 -3.47 -21.12 9.57
CA ALA A 30 -3.03 -19.99 8.76
C ALA A 30 -4.17 -19.38 7.92
N ALA A 31 -5.01 -20.21 7.30
CA ALA A 31 -6.18 -19.75 6.55
C ALA A 31 -7.23 -19.07 7.45
N ARG A 32 -7.38 -19.55 8.69
CA ARG A 32 -8.26 -18.94 9.69
C ARG A 32 -7.76 -17.58 10.17
N LEU A 33 -6.47 -17.48 10.50
CA LEU A 33 -5.84 -16.19 10.85
C LEU A 33 -6.05 -15.17 9.74
N MET A 34 -5.83 -15.56 8.48
CA MET A 34 -6.10 -14.70 7.32
C MET A 34 -7.56 -14.26 7.24
N SER A 35 -8.50 -15.18 7.44
CA SER A 35 -9.93 -14.89 7.37
C SER A 35 -10.38 -13.92 8.48
N GLU A 36 -9.90 -14.11 9.71
CA GLU A 36 -10.21 -13.23 10.83
C GLU A 36 -9.58 -11.85 10.67
N GLU A 37 -8.29 -11.77 10.31
CA GLU A 37 -7.63 -10.48 10.03
C GLU A 37 -8.33 -9.74 8.88
N HIS A 38 -8.65 -10.44 7.79
CA HIS A 38 -9.38 -9.85 6.65
C HIS A 38 -10.76 -9.33 7.07
N LYS A 39 -11.48 -10.07 7.90
CA LYS A 39 -12.81 -9.68 8.39
C LYS A 39 -12.75 -8.41 9.23
N MET A 40 -11.68 -8.23 10.01
CA MET A 40 -11.51 -7.05 10.86
C MET A 40 -10.95 -5.85 10.09
N LEU A 41 -10.03 -6.07 9.14
CA LEU A 41 -9.45 -5.02 8.31
C LEU A 41 -10.35 -4.60 7.15
N SER A 42 -11.28 -5.47 6.72
CA SER A 42 -12.08 -5.32 5.49
C SER A 42 -11.28 -5.31 4.18
N TYR A 43 -9.99 -5.67 4.24
CA TYR A 43 -9.10 -5.80 3.09
C TYR A 43 -8.06 -6.88 3.34
N ARG A 44 -7.38 -7.34 2.28
CA ARG A 44 -6.36 -8.39 2.37
C ARG A 44 -5.25 -8.00 3.35
N PRO A 45 -4.96 -8.80 4.39
CA PRO A 45 -3.93 -8.46 5.35
C PRO A 45 -2.59 -8.20 4.65
N PRO A 46 -1.84 -7.17 5.10
CA PRO A 46 -0.61 -6.75 4.44
C PRO A 46 0.49 -7.82 4.52
N ALA A 47 1.46 -7.76 3.60
CA ALA A 47 2.64 -8.60 3.68
C ALA A 47 3.40 -8.29 4.98
N GLY A 48 3.71 -9.33 5.76
CA GLY A 48 4.30 -9.20 7.09
C GLY A 48 3.30 -9.18 8.25
N SER A 49 1.99 -9.28 8.00
CA SER A 49 1.00 -9.59 9.04
C SER A 49 1.21 -10.99 9.62
N LEU A 50 0.61 -11.25 10.78
CA LEU A 50 0.63 -12.55 11.42
C LEU A 50 0.07 -13.63 10.50
N ALA A 51 -1.07 -13.39 9.85
CA ALA A 51 -1.64 -14.30 8.86
C ALA A 51 -0.70 -14.56 7.68
N ALA A 52 -0.05 -13.52 7.14
CA ALA A 52 0.88 -13.67 6.03
C ALA A 52 2.10 -14.53 6.42
N GLN A 53 2.62 -14.34 7.64
CA GLN A 53 3.73 -15.14 8.16
C GLN A 53 3.29 -16.58 8.46
N ALA A 54 2.09 -16.77 9.02
CA ALA A 54 1.52 -18.09 9.26
C ALA A 54 1.33 -18.86 7.95
N GLN A 55 0.86 -18.22 6.88
CA GLN A 55 0.75 -18.85 5.56
C GLN A 55 2.12 -19.25 4.99
N ALA A 56 3.13 -18.38 5.13
CA ALA A 56 4.49 -18.69 4.69
C ALA A 56 5.11 -19.85 5.46
N ALA A 57 4.80 -19.99 6.75
CA ALA A 57 5.28 -21.08 7.58
C ALA A 57 4.53 -22.39 7.30
N ALA A 58 3.20 -22.35 7.18
CA ALA A 58 2.38 -23.51 6.81
C ALA A 58 2.74 -24.07 5.42
N ALA A 59 3.14 -23.20 4.47
CA ALA A 59 3.64 -23.65 3.17
C ALA A 59 4.97 -24.43 3.27
N LYS A 60 5.77 -24.18 4.31
CA LYS A 60 7.03 -24.90 4.57
C LYS A 60 6.81 -26.16 5.41
N HIS A 61 5.75 -26.20 6.21
CA HIS A 61 5.41 -27.28 7.14
C HIS A 61 3.96 -27.73 6.95
N PRO A 62 3.63 -28.41 5.83
CA PRO A 62 2.27 -28.86 5.56
C PRO A 62 1.76 -29.89 6.58
N ASP A 63 2.66 -30.65 7.19
CA ASP A 63 2.36 -31.71 8.17
C ASP A 63 2.44 -31.24 9.63
N ALA A 64 2.47 -29.93 9.89
CA ALA A 64 2.56 -29.41 11.24
C ALA A 64 1.33 -29.77 12.09
N PRO A 65 1.50 -30.11 13.38
CA PRO A 65 0.41 -30.53 14.27
C PRO A 65 -0.59 -29.39 14.59
N GLY A 66 -0.23 -28.14 14.31
CA GLY A 66 -1.00 -26.95 14.67
C GLY A 66 -0.39 -26.25 15.89
N ALA A 67 -0.25 -24.94 15.81
CA ALA A 67 0.44 -24.14 16.83
C ALA A 67 -0.40 -23.92 18.09
N VAL A 68 -1.73 -24.01 17.97
CA VAL A 68 -2.68 -23.86 19.09
C VAL A 68 -3.70 -24.99 19.13
N GLY A 69 -3.38 -26.13 18.50
CA GLY A 69 -4.27 -27.29 18.44
C GLY A 69 -5.64 -27.00 17.83
N GLY A 70 -5.74 -25.97 16.98
CA GLY A 70 -7.00 -25.52 16.41
C GLY A 70 -7.93 -24.74 17.35
N ASP A 71 -7.45 -24.24 18.50
CA ASP A 71 -8.24 -23.35 19.37
C ASP A 71 -8.60 -22.06 18.65
N MET A 72 -9.86 -21.97 18.24
CA MET A 72 -10.39 -20.86 17.46
C MET A 72 -10.40 -19.55 18.23
N ARG A 73 -10.55 -19.60 19.56
CA ARG A 73 -10.62 -18.39 20.38
C ARG A 73 -9.26 -17.71 20.43
N GLU A 74 -8.21 -18.51 20.56
CA GLU A 74 -6.85 -17.99 20.61
C GLU A 74 -6.42 -17.42 19.25
N LEU A 75 -6.66 -18.13 18.14
CA LEU A 75 -6.39 -17.61 16.79
C LEU A 75 -7.08 -16.25 16.54
N ARG A 76 -8.33 -16.12 16.99
CA ARG A 76 -9.08 -14.86 16.84
C ARG A 76 -8.49 -13.73 17.67
N ARG A 77 -8.09 -14.01 18.91
CA ARG A 77 -7.42 -13.04 19.78
C ARG A 77 -6.11 -12.54 19.15
N LEU A 78 -5.30 -13.46 18.66
CA LEU A 78 -4.02 -13.14 18.00
C LEU A 78 -4.23 -12.31 16.74
N ALA A 79 -5.25 -12.64 15.94
CA ALA A 79 -5.63 -11.84 14.78
C ALA A 79 -6.06 -10.42 15.19
N GLN A 80 -6.84 -10.26 16.26
CA GLN A 80 -7.25 -8.95 16.77
C GLN A 80 -6.06 -8.08 17.17
N ASP A 81 -5.09 -8.66 17.88
CA ASP A 81 -3.89 -7.96 18.31
C ASP A 81 -3.04 -7.51 17.11
N ASP A 82 -2.86 -8.37 16.10
CA ASP A 82 -2.12 -8.00 14.89
C ASP A 82 -2.84 -6.95 14.05
N VAL A 83 -4.17 -7.03 13.95
CA VAL A 83 -5.00 -6.02 13.30
C VAL A 83 -4.86 -4.66 13.97
N ALA A 84 -4.93 -4.61 15.31
CA ALA A 84 -4.76 -3.37 16.06
C ALA A 84 -3.39 -2.73 15.78
N ARG A 85 -2.33 -3.55 15.74
CA ARG A 85 -0.98 -3.12 15.34
C ARG A 85 -0.94 -2.59 13.91
N ILE A 86 -1.50 -3.29 12.94
CA ILE A 86 -1.53 -2.88 11.53
C ILE A 86 -2.27 -1.56 11.36
N GLN A 87 -3.38 -1.37 12.07
CA GLN A 87 -4.12 -0.11 12.04
C GLN A 87 -3.30 1.04 12.63
N ALA A 88 -2.58 0.81 13.74
CA ALA A 88 -1.67 1.79 14.31
C ALA A 88 -0.49 2.12 13.38
N GLU A 89 0.13 1.13 12.75
CA GLU A 89 1.22 1.30 11.78
C GLU A 89 0.75 2.03 10.53
N ARG A 90 -0.45 1.74 10.01
CA ARG A 90 -1.01 2.41 8.83
C ARG A 90 -1.43 3.85 9.13
N GLY A 91 -1.90 4.14 10.35
CA GLY A 91 -2.14 5.50 10.83
C GLY A 91 -0.86 6.34 10.90
N SER A 92 0.30 5.70 11.11
CA SER A 92 1.62 6.36 11.20
C SER A 92 2.40 6.36 9.86
N GLY A 93 2.13 5.40 8.95
CA GLY A 93 2.98 5.05 7.81
C GLY A 93 2.51 5.46 6.42
N ASN A 94 1.52 6.35 6.26
CA ASN A 94 1.02 6.73 4.92
C ASN A 94 1.89 7.78 4.17
N ARG A 95 3.23 7.68 4.27
CA ARG A 95 4.16 8.50 3.45
C ARG A 95 5.13 7.70 2.58
N THR A 96 5.25 6.38 2.74
CA THR A 96 6.30 5.63 2.02
C THR A 96 5.75 4.40 1.33
N GLY A 97 4.65 4.57 0.61
CA GLY A 97 4.25 3.64 -0.44
C GLY A 97 4.97 4.03 -1.72
N ASN A 98 6.11 3.39 -1.96
CA ASN A 98 6.87 3.36 -3.21
C ASN A 98 5.96 3.28 -4.45
N ARG A 99 5.45 4.42 -4.89
CA ARG A 99 4.94 4.61 -6.23
C ARG A 99 6.06 5.32 -6.96
N LYS A 100 6.58 4.66 -7.97
CA LYS A 100 7.10 5.27 -9.19
C LYS A 100 6.00 6.11 -9.84
N GLY A 101 5.48 7.09 -9.11
CA GLY A 101 4.67 8.18 -9.59
C GLY A 101 5.64 9.32 -9.75
N ARG A 102 5.71 9.86 -10.96
CA ARG A 102 6.46 11.06 -11.31
C ARG A 102 6.13 12.14 -10.29
N SER A 103 7.01 12.39 -9.32
CA SER A 103 7.00 13.60 -8.52
C SER A 103 7.55 14.69 -9.42
N VAL A 104 6.65 15.37 -10.15
CA VAL A 104 7.01 16.61 -10.84
C VAL A 104 7.19 17.64 -9.74
N GLY A 105 8.44 17.83 -9.33
CA GLY A 105 8.81 18.83 -8.32
C GLY A 105 8.57 20.22 -8.88
N VAL A 106 7.44 20.83 -8.53
CA VAL A 106 7.21 22.26 -8.72
C VAL A 106 7.68 22.94 -7.43
N GLN A 107 8.87 23.54 -7.50
CA GLN A 107 9.43 24.32 -6.40
C GLN A 107 8.82 25.73 -6.43
N THR A 108 7.57 25.85 -5.98
CA THR A 108 6.99 27.17 -5.70
C THR A 108 7.45 27.63 -4.33
N GLY A 109 8.08 28.81 -4.29
CA GLY A 109 8.67 29.37 -3.09
C GLY A 109 7.69 29.47 -1.92
N ASN A 110 8.20 29.11 -0.76
CA ASN A 110 7.63 29.18 0.59
C ASN A 110 6.67 28.05 0.99
N GLN A 111 7.26 27.13 1.77
CA GLN A 111 6.70 25.95 2.45
C GLN A 111 6.71 24.70 1.57
N GLY A 112 7.65 23.79 1.88
CA GLY A 112 7.87 22.51 1.21
C GLY A 112 6.75 21.48 1.43
N ALA A 113 5.53 21.85 1.08
CA ALA A 113 4.47 20.90 0.81
C ALA A 113 4.61 20.45 -0.64
N GLU A 114 5.18 19.27 -0.83
CA GLU A 114 5.04 18.48 -2.05
C GLU A 114 3.54 18.40 -2.42
N VAL A 115 3.09 19.24 -3.36
CA VAL A 115 1.73 19.18 -3.88
C VAL A 115 1.68 17.98 -4.83
N GLY A 116 1.62 16.78 -4.25
CA GLY A 116 1.32 15.58 -4.99
C GLY A 116 -0.02 15.75 -5.69
N VAL A 117 -0.16 15.19 -6.88
CA VAL A 117 -1.42 15.16 -7.67
C VAL A 117 -2.63 14.69 -6.82
N ALA A 118 -2.36 13.95 -5.74
CA ALA A 118 -3.34 13.55 -4.73
C ALA A 118 -4.03 14.70 -3.99
N GLY A 119 -3.41 15.88 -3.86
CA GLY A 119 -3.98 17.08 -3.23
C GLY A 119 -4.76 17.99 -4.20
N VAL A 120 -4.77 17.66 -5.49
CA VAL A 120 -5.36 18.46 -6.60
C VAL A 120 -6.76 17.95 -6.96
N ALA A 121 -7.23 16.89 -6.30
CA ALA A 121 -8.21 15.96 -6.86
C ALA A 121 -9.68 16.37 -6.69
N SER A 122 -10.03 17.65 -6.83
CA SER A 122 -11.44 18.01 -7.03
C SER A 122 -11.86 17.68 -8.46
N SER A 123 -13.06 17.11 -8.65
CA SER A 123 -13.62 16.78 -9.97
C SER A 123 -13.59 17.97 -10.95
N ALA A 124 -13.76 19.19 -10.41
CA ALA A 124 -13.66 20.43 -11.16
C ALA A 124 -12.23 20.70 -11.68
N ALA A 125 -11.20 20.52 -10.85
CA ALA A 125 -9.81 20.71 -11.25
C ALA A 125 -9.40 19.66 -12.31
N VAL A 126 -9.81 18.41 -12.14
CA VAL A 126 -9.54 17.32 -13.11
C VAL A 126 -10.11 17.66 -14.50
N SER A 127 -11.36 18.11 -14.54
CA SER A 127 -12.02 18.48 -15.80
C SER A 127 -11.30 19.64 -16.49
N LYS A 128 -10.79 20.60 -15.72
CA LYS A 128 -10.04 21.75 -16.24
C LYS A 128 -8.67 21.36 -16.78
N ILE A 129 -7.93 20.52 -16.05
CA ILE A 129 -6.65 19.96 -16.50
C ILE A 129 -6.83 19.24 -17.83
N GLN A 130 -7.81 18.36 -17.92
CA GLN A 130 -8.10 17.60 -19.13
C GLN A 130 -8.47 18.52 -20.30
N SER A 131 -9.28 19.56 -20.06
CA SER A 131 -9.66 20.52 -21.09
C SER A 131 -8.46 21.31 -21.62
N VAL A 132 -7.57 21.77 -20.73
CA VAL A 132 -6.36 22.51 -21.11
C VAL A 132 -5.41 21.62 -21.91
N GLU A 133 -5.13 20.40 -21.44
CA GLU A 133 -4.26 19.47 -22.15
C GLU A 133 -4.84 19.07 -23.51
N HIS A 134 -6.14 18.77 -23.59
CA HIS A 134 -6.79 18.45 -24.85
C HIS A 134 -6.72 19.61 -25.85
N LYS A 135 -6.92 20.85 -25.37
CA LYS A 135 -6.81 22.04 -26.21
C LYS A 135 -5.38 22.29 -26.69
N ALA A 136 -4.39 21.99 -25.85
CA ALA A 136 -2.99 22.21 -26.16
C ALA A 136 -2.41 21.11 -27.08
N LEU A 137 -2.79 19.86 -26.89
CA LEU A 137 -2.38 18.72 -27.73
C LEU A 137 -3.17 18.65 -29.04
N GLY A 138 -4.43 19.12 -29.04
CA GLY A 138 -5.36 18.95 -30.16
C GLY A 138 -5.95 17.53 -30.26
N TYR A 139 -5.61 16.64 -29.33
CA TYR A 139 -6.14 15.28 -29.23
C TYR A 139 -6.35 14.88 -27.77
N ARG A 140 -6.96 13.71 -27.56
CA ARG A 140 -7.23 13.20 -26.22
C ARG A 140 -5.91 12.98 -25.46
N PRO A 141 -5.76 13.55 -24.25
CA PRO A 141 -4.54 13.38 -23.48
C PRO A 141 -4.18 11.91 -23.27
N PRO A 142 -2.89 11.54 -23.39
CA PRO A 142 -2.46 10.16 -23.27
C PRO A 142 -2.55 9.68 -21.81
N LYS A 143 -2.46 8.36 -21.61
CA LYS A 143 -2.70 7.69 -20.31
C LYS A 143 -1.67 7.99 -19.21
N ASP A 144 -0.58 8.64 -19.58
CA ASP A 144 0.57 9.06 -18.79
C ASP A 144 0.68 10.59 -18.67
N SER A 145 -0.34 11.33 -19.10
CA SER A 145 -0.43 12.77 -18.89
C SER A 145 -0.89 13.13 -17.48
N LEU A 146 -0.65 14.38 -17.09
CA LEU A 146 -1.08 14.92 -15.80
C LEU A 146 -2.62 14.88 -15.66
N ALA A 147 -3.39 15.06 -16.73
CA ALA A 147 -4.84 14.80 -16.72
C ALA A 147 -5.20 13.36 -16.33
N ALA A 148 -4.50 12.37 -16.88
CA ALA A 148 -4.75 10.97 -16.57
C ALA A 148 -4.39 10.63 -15.11
N ASP A 149 -3.32 11.22 -14.59
CA ASP A 149 -2.93 11.08 -13.19
C ASP A 149 -3.91 11.78 -12.24
N ALA A 150 -4.40 12.97 -12.60
CA ALA A 150 -5.41 13.70 -11.85
C ALA A 150 -6.74 12.93 -11.78
N GLN A 151 -7.18 12.32 -12.89
CA GLN A 151 -8.34 11.43 -12.92
C GLN A 151 -8.19 10.23 -11.97
N ARG A 152 -7.02 9.57 -12.00
CA ARG A 152 -6.74 8.44 -11.10
C ARG A 152 -6.75 8.86 -9.64
N ALA A 153 -6.25 10.06 -9.34
CA ALA A 153 -6.23 10.61 -7.99
C ALA A 153 -7.65 10.92 -7.50
N ALA A 154 -8.51 11.52 -8.34
CA ALA A 154 -9.90 11.83 -7.99
C ALA A 154 -10.76 10.58 -7.80
N VAL A 155 -10.57 9.53 -8.61
CA VAL A 155 -11.25 8.25 -8.38
C VAL A 155 -10.84 7.61 -7.05
N LYS A 156 -9.59 7.82 -6.63
CA LYS A 156 -9.06 7.26 -5.38
C LYS A 156 -9.48 8.07 -4.15
N ASN A 157 -9.67 9.38 -4.30
CA ASN A 157 -10.02 10.32 -3.24
C ASN A 157 -11.18 11.22 -3.71
N PRO A 158 -12.42 10.70 -3.79
CA PRO A 158 -13.56 11.45 -4.34
C PRO A 158 -13.96 12.67 -3.50
N ASP A 159 -13.65 12.65 -2.20
CA ASP A 159 -13.99 13.71 -1.23
C ASP A 159 -12.86 14.75 -1.07
N ALA A 160 -11.88 14.78 -1.98
CA ALA A 160 -10.79 15.73 -1.89
C ALA A 160 -11.21 17.13 -2.38
N ASP A 161 -11.44 18.05 -1.44
CA ASP A 161 -11.65 19.48 -1.70
C ASP A 161 -10.31 20.18 -1.99
N GLY A 162 -9.68 19.83 -3.11
CA GLY A 162 -8.44 20.47 -3.55
C GLY A 162 -8.67 21.94 -3.92
N ASN A 163 -8.28 22.87 -3.04
CA ASN A 163 -8.22 24.30 -3.33
C ASN A 163 -6.88 24.64 -3.98
N VAL A 164 -6.82 24.53 -5.32
CA VAL A 164 -5.61 24.77 -6.12
C VAL A 164 -5.84 25.98 -7.01
N ASP A 165 -4.87 26.90 -7.02
CA ASP A 165 -4.91 28.07 -7.90
C ASP A 165 -4.93 27.61 -9.37
N ALA A 166 -5.97 28.04 -10.10
CA ALA A 166 -6.17 27.69 -11.51
C ALA A 166 -5.01 28.14 -12.41
N THR A 167 -4.30 29.20 -12.03
CA THR A 167 -3.15 29.75 -12.75
C THR A 167 -1.94 28.84 -12.65
N VAL A 168 -1.67 28.35 -11.43
CA VAL A 168 -0.60 27.37 -11.18
C VAL A 168 -0.90 26.09 -11.94
N LEU A 169 -2.16 25.64 -11.88
CA LEU A 169 -2.59 24.43 -12.57
C LEU A 169 -2.39 24.52 -14.10
N ALA A 170 -2.78 25.64 -14.70
CA ALA A 170 -2.58 25.88 -16.13
C ALA A 170 -1.10 25.91 -16.52
N GLY A 171 -0.21 26.44 -15.67
CA GLY A 171 1.23 26.44 -15.93
C GLY A 171 1.81 25.03 -15.96
N VAL A 172 1.43 24.17 -15.01
CA VAL A 172 1.93 22.79 -14.93
C VAL A 172 1.37 21.92 -16.07
N THR A 173 0.13 22.13 -16.49
CA THR A 173 -0.43 21.39 -17.64
C THR A 173 0.27 21.73 -18.95
N VAL A 174 0.60 23.00 -19.18
CA VAL A 174 1.34 23.41 -20.39
C VAL A 174 2.74 22.79 -20.42
N GLN A 175 3.45 22.78 -19.29
CA GLN A 175 4.76 22.11 -19.18
C GLN A 175 4.67 20.60 -19.46
N ASP A 176 3.62 19.93 -18.99
CA ASP A 176 3.46 18.50 -19.26
C ASP A 176 3.16 18.23 -20.75
N VAL A 177 2.39 19.10 -21.39
CA VAL A 177 2.10 19.03 -22.83
C VAL A 177 3.39 19.19 -23.65
N GLU A 178 4.21 20.19 -23.35
CA GLU A 178 5.49 20.41 -24.04
C GLU A 178 6.40 19.18 -23.95
N ARG A 179 6.44 18.54 -22.78
CA ARG A 179 7.17 17.28 -22.59
C ARG A 179 6.60 16.15 -23.45
N ILE A 180 5.28 15.94 -23.46
CA ILE A 180 4.62 14.87 -24.23
C ILE A 180 4.91 15.05 -25.73
N VAL A 181 4.79 16.28 -26.23
CA VAL A 181 5.09 16.60 -27.64
C VAL A 181 6.57 16.35 -27.94
N GLY A 182 7.47 16.73 -27.03
CA GLY A 182 8.91 16.47 -27.16
C GLY A 182 9.30 14.99 -27.15
N GLU A 183 8.60 14.16 -26.36
CA GLU A 183 8.79 12.71 -26.33
C GLU A 183 8.30 12.04 -27.62
N HIS A 184 7.16 12.47 -28.16
CA HIS A 184 6.62 11.96 -29.43
C HIS A 184 7.43 12.40 -30.66
N ALA A 185 8.15 13.53 -30.61
CA ALA A 185 9.01 13.99 -31.70
C ALA A 185 10.36 13.25 -31.78
N LYS A 186 10.71 12.43 -30.77
CA LYS A 186 11.98 11.67 -30.70
C LYS A 186 11.83 10.18 -31.01
N ALA A 187 10.63 9.72 -31.35
CA ALA A 187 10.35 8.34 -31.77
C ALA A 187 10.33 8.23 -33.30
#